data_AF-A0A5B9QWS5-F1
#
_entry.id   AF-A0A5B9QWS5-F1
#
_cell.length_a   1.000
_cell.length_b   1.000
_cell.length_c   1.000
_cell.angle_alpha   90.00
_cell.angle_beta   90.00
_cell.angle_gamma   90.00
#
_symmetry.space_group_name_H-M   'P 1'
#
loop_
_entity.id
_entity.type
_entity.pdbx_description
1 polymer ?
#
loop_
_entity_poly.entity_id
_entity_poly.type
_entity_poly.pdbx_seq_one_letter_code
_entity_poly.pdbx_strand_id
1 'polypeptide(L)'
;MFQNQSLLLVAVVVGLLAGCLLGTQPSANGYLGRHLAHPLQAAVISFGSGFVILLVLSIANGVFPPRFSTPPTGLPWWVWSGGAIGTVLVTTSLIFVPRIGSLTWFAAVITGQVLAALILDQWGMMGNPRSPASPLRLLGAAMLIGGILLITRAKALESRPGKATTVEVVPAESVDDP
;
A
#
# COMPACT_ATOMS: atom_id res chain seq x y z
N MET A 1 8.45 26.07 17.24
CA MET A 1 8.86 24.66 17.46
C MET A 1 7.65 23.75 17.69
N PHE A 2 6.72 24.09 18.61
CA PHE A 2 5.52 23.28 18.90
C PHE A 2 4.53 23.11 17.73
N GLN A 3 4.31 24.15 16.92
CA GLN A 3 3.41 24.12 15.75
C GLN A 3 3.79 23.02 14.73
N ASN A 4 5.09 22.78 14.52
CA ASN A 4 5.56 21.78 13.57
C ASN A 4 5.42 20.37 14.12
N GLN A 5 5.54 20.19 15.45
CA GLN A 5 5.39 18.88 16.07
C GLN A 5 3.93 18.43 16.12
N SER A 6 2.99 19.33 16.42
CA SER A 6 1.56 19.00 16.35
C SER A 6 1.15 18.66 14.91
N LEU A 7 1.64 19.41 13.91
CA LEU A 7 1.42 19.09 12.50
C LEU A 7 1.98 17.72 12.11
N LEU A 8 3.20 17.39 12.56
CA LEU A 8 3.81 16.07 12.32
C LEU A 8 2.96 14.94 12.90
N LEU A 9 2.48 15.08 14.14
CA LEU A 9 1.63 14.08 14.77
C LEU A 9 0.31 13.91 14.02
N VAL A 10 -0.34 15.00 13.62
CA VAL A 10 -1.57 14.96 12.82
C VAL A 10 -1.31 14.27 11.48
N ALA A 11 -0.22 14.61 10.78
CA ALA A 11 0.13 13.99 9.51
C ALA A 11 0.40 12.48 9.66
N VAL A 12 1.07 12.05 10.74
CA VAL A 12 1.28 10.63 11.03
C VAL A 12 -0.05 9.92 11.26
N VAL A 13 -0.94 10.47 12.07
CA VAL A 13 -2.25 9.87 12.34
C VAL A 13 -3.09 9.77 11.07
N VAL A 14 -3.18 10.84 10.29
CA VAL A 14 -3.91 10.84 9.01
C VAL A 14 -3.28 9.84 8.04
N GLY A 15 -1.95 9.77 7.97
CA GLY A 15 -1.23 8.82 7.14
C GLY A 15 -1.50 7.36 7.53
N LEU A 16 -1.57 7.07 8.83
CA LEU A 16 -1.94 5.74 9.33
C LEU A 16 -3.38 5.38 8.96
N LEU A 17 -4.33 6.29 9.13
CA LEU A 17 -5.73 6.08 8.75
C LEU A 17 -5.89 5.88 7.24
N ALA A 18 -5.21 6.70 6.44
CA ALA A 18 -5.16 6.54 4.99
C ALA A 18 -4.52 5.19 4.60
N GLY A 19 -3.46 4.77 5.29
CA GLY A 19 -2.83 3.47 5.11
C GLY A 19 -3.77 2.30 5.41
N CYS A 20 -4.55 2.38 6.50
CA CYS A 20 -5.58 1.38 6.81
C CYS A 20 -6.63 1.29 5.68
N LEU A 21 -7.07 2.43 5.15
CA LEU A 21 -8.04 2.47 4.06
C LEU A 21 -7.45 1.93 2.74
N LEU A 22 -6.21 2.29 2.41
CA LEU A 22 -5.49 1.72 1.26
C LEU A 22 -5.29 0.21 1.42
N GLY A 23 -5.14 -0.27 2.66
CA GLY A 23 -5.06 -1.68 3.01
C GLY A 23 -6.30 -2.49 2.60
N THR A 24 -7.49 -1.89 2.64
CA THR A 24 -8.75 -2.56 2.31
C THR A 24 -9.03 -2.61 0.80
N GLN A 25 -8.45 -1.69 0.03
CA GLN A 25 -8.71 -1.54 -1.40
C GLN A 25 -8.42 -2.83 -2.21
N PRO A 26 -7.28 -3.53 -2.06
CA PRO A 26 -7.05 -4.77 -2.81
C PRO A 26 -8.03 -5.89 -2.46
N SER A 27 -8.53 -5.94 -1.23
CA SER A 27 -9.56 -6.92 -0.84
C SER A 27 -10.89 -6.63 -1.54
N ALA A 28 -11.31 -5.37 -1.58
CA ALA A 28 -12.51 -4.95 -2.31
C ALA A 28 -12.37 -5.20 -3.83
N ASN A 29 -11.24 -4.78 -4.41
CA ASN A 29 -10.97 -5.00 -5.84
C ASN A 29 -10.84 -6.49 -6.17
N GLY A 30 -10.26 -7.28 -5.28
CA GLY A 30 -10.15 -8.73 -5.42
C GLY A 30 -11.50 -9.43 -5.36
N TYR A 31 -12.41 -8.97 -4.49
CA TYR A 31 -13.78 -9.48 -4.43
C TYR A 31 -14.57 -9.13 -5.71
N LEU A 32 -14.51 -7.86 -6.14
CA LEU A 32 -15.13 -7.42 -7.40
C LEU A 32 -14.55 -8.18 -8.60
N GLY A 33 -13.24 -8.40 -8.63
CA GLY A 33 -12.54 -9.13 -9.69
C GLY A 33 -12.98 -10.59 -9.86
N ARG A 34 -13.55 -11.23 -8.82
CA ARG A 34 -14.12 -12.59 -8.94
C ARG A 34 -15.45 -12.62 -9.69
N HIS A 35 -16.13 -11.49 -9.78
CA HIS A 35 -17.43 -11.35 -10.44
C HIS A 35 -17.31 -10.72 -11.84
N LEU A 36 -16.08 -10.51 -12.32
CA LEU A 36 -15.78 -9.91 -13.60
C LEU A 36 -15.03 -10.91 -14.48
N ALA A 37 -15.13 -10.74 -15.80
CA ALA A 37 -14.48 -11.62 -16.76
C ALA A 37 -12.94 -11.52 -16.70
N HIS A 38 -12.40 -10.38 -16.23
CA HIS A 38 -10.96 -10.18 -16.09
C HIS A 38 -10.63 -9.28 -14.88
N PRO A 39 -9.61 -9.59 -14.04
CA PRO A 39 -9.26 -8.79 -12.86
C PRO A 39 -8.95 -7.32 -13.14
N LEU A 40 -8.39 -7.00 -14.32
CA LEU A 40 -8.17 -5.60 -14.73
C LEU A 40 -9.45 -4.78 -14.83
N GLN A 41 -10.61 -5.39 -15.09
CA GLN A 41 -11.88 -4.67 -15.12
C GLN A 41 -12.22 -4.11 -13.73
N ALA A 42 -11.88 -4.82 -12.65
CA ALA A 42 -12.04 -4.30 -11.29
C ALA A 42 -11.15 -3.07 -11.05
N ALA A 43 -9.91 -3.09 -11.56
CA ALA A 43 -9.02 -1.94 -11.48
C ALA A 43 -9.57 -0.73 -12.26
N VAL A 44 -10.09 -0.94 -13.47
CA VAL A 44 -10.73 0.12 -14.27
C VAL A 44 -11.91 0.75 -13.53
N ILE A 45 -12.78 -0.07 -12.93
CA ILE A 45 -13.93 0.42 -12.15
C ILE A 45 -13.45 1.23 -10.94
N SER A 46 -12.47 0.74 -10.18
CA SER A 46 -11.98 1.42 -8.98
C SER A 46 -11.23 2.73 -9.28
N PHE A 47 -10.41 2.77 -10.34
CA PHE A 47 -9.79 4.03 -10.77
C PHE A 47 -10.81 4.99 -11.37
N GLY A 48 -11.80 4.47 -12.12
CA GLY A 48 -12.88 5.26 -12.69
C GLY A 48 -13.72 5.95 -11.62
N SER A 49 -14.11 5.24 -10.56
CA SER A 49 -14.86 5.82 -9.45
C SER A 49 -14.04 6.88 -8.71
N GLY A 50 -12.75 6.61 -8.44
CA GLY A 50 -11.84 7.60 -7.85
C GLY A 50 -11.69 8.86 -8.72
N PHE A 51 -11.56 8.69 -10.04
CA PHE A 51 -11.51 9.81 -10.98
C PHE A 51 -12.80 10.64 -10.97
N VAL A 52 -13.97 10.00 -10.99
CA VAL A 52 -15.27 10.69 -10.94
C VAL A 52 -15.41 11.48 -9.64
N ILE A 53 -15.06 10.87 -8.49
CA ILE A 53 -15.11 11.55 -7.19
C ILE A 53 -14.20 12.78 -7.20
N LEU A 54 -12.95 12.64 -7.66
CA LEU A 54 -12.00 13.76 -7.76
C LEU A 54 -12.50 14.85 -8.70
N LEU A 55 -13.12 14.49 -9.82
CA LEU A 55 -13.68 15.45 -10.78
C LEU A 55 -14.84 16.24 -10.17
N VAL A 56 -15.79 15.56 -9.51
CA VAL A 56 -16.91 16.19 -8.81
C VAL A 56 -16.43 17.14 -7.73
N LEU A 57 -15.48 16.70 -6.89
CA LEU A 57 -14.89 17.56 -5.87
C LEU A 57 -14.17 18.77 -6.48
N SER A 58 -13.47 18.59 -7.60
CA SER A 58 -12.77 19.69 -8.28
C SER A 58 -13.74 20.73 -8.85
N ILE A 59 -14.84 20.27 -9.44
CA ILE A 59 -15.91 21.16 -9.93
C ILE A 59 -16.59 21.88 -8.76
N ALA A 60 -16.96 21.15 -7.70
CA ALA A 60 -17.63 21.72 -6.53
C ALA A 60 -16.77 22.77 -5.81
N ASN A 61 -15.45 22.61 -5.83
CA ASN A 61 -14.51 23.59 -5.26
C ASN A 61 -14.09 24.69 -6.26
N GLY A 62 -14.62 24.70 -7.50
CA GLY A 62 -14.30 25.71 -8.50
C GLY A 62 -12.85 25.67 -9.01
N VAL A 63 -12.16 24.54 -8.84
CA VAL A 63 -10.75 24.34 -9.25
C VAL A 63 -10.62 23.58 -10.56
N PHE A 64 -11.73 23.33 -11.26
CA PHE A 64 -11.78 22.73 -12.59
C PHE A 64 -12.21 23.76 -13.64
N PRO A 65 -11.59 23.81 -14.84
CA PRO A 65 -10.46 22.98 -15.30
C PRO A 65 -9.14 23.32 -14.60
N PRO A 66 -8.13 22.41 -14.64
CA PRO A 66 -6.81 22.66 -14.06
C PRO A 66 -6.19 23.95 -14.60
N ARG A 67 -5.66 24.78 -13.69
CA ARG A 67 -4.92 26.00 -14.02
C ARG A 67 -3.44 25.76 -13.75
N PHE A 68 -2.62 25.88 -14.79
CA PHE A 68 -1.18 25.65 -14.68
C PHE A 68 -0.44 26.97 -14.51
N SER A 69 0.44 27.06 -13.51
CA SER A 69 1.37 28.18 -13.34
C SER A 69 2.53 28.15 -14.35
N THR A 70 2.88 26.95 -14.81
CA THR A 70 3.87 26.69 -15.86
C THR A 70 3.18 25.95 -17.01
N PRO A 71 3.40 26.33 -18.29
CA PRO A 71 2.78 25.64 -19.41
C PRO A 71 3.00 24.12 -19.35
N PRO A 72 2.01 23.28 -19.69
CA PRO A 72 2.18 21.81 -19.65
C PRO A 72 3.37 21.30 -20.45
N THR A 73 3.72 21.98 -21.55
CA THR A 73 4.90 21.68 -22.39
C THR A 73 6.24 22.01 -21.74
N GLY A 74 6.24 22.88 -20.72
CA GLY A 74 7.42 23.21 -19.92
C GLY A 74 7.62 22.31 -18.72
N LEU A 75 6.67 21.39 -18.46
CA LEU A 75 6.78 20.44 -17.35
C LEU A 75 7.59 19.20 -17.78
N PRO A 76 8.41 18.63 -16.89
CA PRO A 76 9.12 17.41 -17.20
C PRO A 76 8.21 16.22 -17.45
N TRP A 77 8.58 15.33 -18.37
CA TRP A 77 7.71 14.22 -18.80
C TRP A 77 7.28 13.27 -17.67
N TRP A 78 8.10 13.10 -16.62
CA TRP A 78 7.81 12.21 -15.50
C TRP A 78 6.65 12.69 -14.61
N VAL A 79 6.24 13.96 -14.68
CA VAL A 79 5.07 14.43 -13.90
C VAL A 79 3.77 13.74 -14.33
N TRP A 80 3.72 13.24 -15.56
CA TRP A 80 2.57 12.57 -16.14
C TRP A 80 2.54 11.06 -15.83
N SER A 81 3.62 10.50 -15.24
CA SER A 81 3.70 9.06 -14.98
C SER A 81 2.92 8.61 -13.73
N GLY A 82 2.40 9.54 -12.91
CA GLY A 82 1.74 9.22 -11.65
C GLY A 82 0.58 8.22 -11.80
N GLY A 83 -0.29 8.44 -12.80
CA GLY A 83 -1.39 7.52 -13.11
C GLY A 83 -0.90 6.12 -13.48
N ALA A 84 0.12 6.03 -14.35
CA ALA A 84 0.69 4.75 -14.77
C ALA A 84 1.33 3.98 -13.61
N ILE A 85 2.08 4.67 -12.74
CA ILE A 85 2.67 4.07 -11.53
C ILE A 85 1.58 3.53 -10.61
N GLY A 86 0.49 4.29 -10.42
CA GLY A 86 -0.67 3.85 -9.65
C GLY A 86 -1.34 2.61 -10.24
N THR A 87 -1.52 2.56 -11.56
CA THR A 87 -2.06 1.39 -12.26
C THR A 87 -1.21 0.15 -12.01
N VAL A 88 0.12 0.26 -12.12
CA VAL A 88 1.04 -0.85 -11.83
C VAL A 88 0.84 -1.37 -10.40
N LEU A 89 0.76 -0.48 -9.41
CA LEU A 89 0.59 -0.86 -8.01
C LEU A 89 -0.72 -1.64 -7.78
N VAL A 90 -1.82 -1.17 -8.36
CA VAL A 90 -3.12 -1.83 -8.19
C VAL A 90 -3.18 -3.15 -8.94
N THR A 91 -2.74 -3.19 -10.20
CA THR A 91 -2.71 -4.43 -10.99
C THR A 91 -1.84 -5.49 -10.32
N THR A 92 -0.65 -5.11 -9.84
CA THR A 92 0.21 -6.06 -9.13
C THR A 92 -0.39 -6.51 -7.81
N SER A 93 -1.11 -5.66 -7.08
CA SER A 93 -1.85 -6.08 -5.88
C SER A 93 -2.91 -7.15 -6.18
N LEU A 94 -3.62 -7.05 -7.30
CA LEU A 94 -4.63 -8.04 -7.71
C LEU A 94 -4.02 -9.41 -7.99
N ILE A 95 -2.76 -9.44 -8.42
CA ILE A 95 -2.02 -10.65 -8.76
C ILE A 95 -1.35 -11.25 -7.53
N PHE A 96 -0.70 -10.41 -6.71
CA PHE A 96 0.16 -10.88 -5.62
C PHE A 96 -0.59 -11.04 -4.30
N VAL A 97 -1.56 -10.19 -3.97
CA VAL A 97 -2.30 -10.31 -2.70
C VAL A 97 -2.95 -11.69 -2.54
N PRO A 98 -3.63 -12.27 -3.55
CA PRO A 98 -4.19 -13.62 -3.42
C PRO A 98 -3.15 -14.73 -3.25
N ARG A 99 -1.92 -14.52 -3.71
CA ARG A 99 -0.84 -15.53 -3.69
C ARG A 99 0.02 -15.44 -2.44
N ILE A 100 0.44 -14.24 -2.09
CA ILE A 100 1.39 -13.99 -1.00
C ILE A 100 0.73 -13.37 0.24
N GLY A 101 -0.55 -13.02 0.19
CA GLY A 101 -1.28 -12.40 1.30
C GLY A 101 -1.05 -10.89 1.39
N SER A 102 -2.04 -10.18 1.93
CA SER A 102 -2.04 -8.71 2.01
C SER A 102 -0.88 -8.18 2.86
N LEU A 103 -0.62 -8.78 4.02
CA LEU A 103 0.44 -8.33 4.93
C LEU A 103 1.82 -8.32 4.26
N THR A 104 2.20 -9.45 3.63
CA THR A 104 3.49 -9.56 2.93
C THR A 104 3.57 -8.60 1.75
N TRP A 105 2.50 -8.45 0.97
CA TRP A 105 2.46 -7.51 -0.15
C TRP A 105 2.64 -6.06 0.30
N PHE A 106 1.85 -5.59 1.27
CA PHE A 106 1.91 -4.20 1.73
C PHE A 106 3.22 -3.88 2.46
N ALA A 107 3.75 -4.80 3.27
CA ALA A 107 5.04 -4.61 3.91
C ALA A 107 6.17 -4.45 2.87
N ALA A 108 6.14 -5.23 1.78
CA ALA A 108 7.09 -5.08 0.69
C ALA A 108 6.94 -3.74 -0.05
N VAL A 109 5.70 -3.34 -0.38
CA VAL A 109 5.40 -2.06 -1.04
C VAL A 109 5.87 -0.87 -0.20
N ILE A 110 5.52 -0.83 1.09
CA ILE A 110 5.89 0.26 1.99
C ILE A 110 7.41 0.35 2.14
N THR A 111 8.09 -0.80 2.27
CA THR A 111 9.55 -0.84 2.33
C THR A 111 10.16 -0.26 1.05
N GLY A 112 9.68 -0.68 -0.12
CA GLY A 112 10.14 -0.15 -1.41
C GLY A 112 9.88 1.36 -1.56
N GLN A 113 8.71 1.84 -1.12
CA GLN A 113 8.36 3.27 -1.12
C GLN A 113 9.32 4.09 -0.25
N VAL A 114 9.66 3.60 0.94
CA VAL A 114 10.60 4.29 1.84
C VAL A 114 12.02 4.30 1.27
N LEU A 115 12.48 3.19 0.67
CA LEU A 115 13.79 3.15 0.01
C LEU A 115 13.86 4.12 -1.19
N ALA A 116 12.81 4.16 -2.01
CA ALA A 116 12.71 5.11 -3.11
C ALA A 116 12.70 6.56 -2.59
N ALA A 117 11.96 6.86 -1.52
CA ALA A 117 11.93 8.19 -0.92
C ALA A 117 13.31 8.61 -0.40
N LEU A 118 14.07 7.71 0.24
CA LEU A 118 15.45 8.01 0.68
C LEU A 118 16.36 8.38 -0.50
N ILE A 119 16.27 7.64 -1.60
CA ILE A 119 17.03 7.90 -2.82
C ILE A 119 16.65 9.26 -3.41
N LEU A 120 15.35 9.51 -3.59
CA LEU A 120 14.86 10.75 -4.17
C LEU A 120 15.25 11.96 -3.32
N ASP A 121 15.12 11.87 -2.00
CA ASP A 121 15.42 12.96 -1.07
C ASP A 121 16.93 13.24 -0.94
N GLN A 122 17.76 12.19 -0.92
CA GLN A 122 19.22 12.29 -0.81
C GLN A 122 19.81 13.17 -1.92
N TRP A 123 19.27 13.03 -3.13
CA TRP A 123 19.73 13.73 -4.33
C TRP A 123 18.81 14.87 -4.79
N GLY A 124 17.68 15.12 -4.10
CA GLY A 124 16.72 16.14 -4.49
C GLY A 124 16.09 15.88 -5.86
N MET A 125 15.90 14.60 -6.21
CA MET A 125 15.35 14.19 -7.50
C MET A 125 13.87 14.58 -7.60
N MET A 126 13.38 14.72 -8.84
CA MET A 126 11.98 15.05 -9.15
C MET A 126 11.47 16.36 -8.51
N GLY A 127 12.38 17.28 -8.15
CA GLY A 127 12.03 18.56 -7.55
C GLY A 127 11.87 18.53 -6.02
N ASN A 128 12.19 17.41 -5.36
CA ASN A 128 12.17 17.32 -3.90
C ASN A 128 13.25 18.22 -3.28
N PRO A 129 12.96 18.91 -2.15
CA PRO A 129 14.00 19.54 -1.35
C PRO A 129 15.03 18.50 -0.92
N ARG A 130 16.32 18.76 -1.17
CA ARG A 130 17.38 17.83 -0.80
C ARG A 130 17.41 17.64 0.71
N SER A 131 17.25 16.41 1.16
CA SER A 131 17.28 16.02 2.57
C SER A 131 18.18 14.79 2.73
N PRO A 132 19.42 14.97 3.24
CA PRO A 132 20.36 13.87 3.41
C PRO A 132 19.77 12.72 4.24
N ALA A 133 20.10 11.49 3.86
CA ALA A 133 19.71 10.30 4.61
C ALA A 133 20.51 10.26 5.93
N SER A 134 19.91 10.80 6.99
CA SER A 134 20.51 10.76 8.32
C SER A 134 20.64 9.32 8.84
N PRO A 135 21.58 9.04 9.76
CA PRO A 135 21.73 7.70 10.33
C PRO A 135 20.42 7.11 10.90
N LEU A 136 19.58 7.96 11.51
CA LEU A 136 18.27 7.55 12.03
C LEU A 136 17.28 7.15 10.91
N ARG A 137 17.28 7.85 9.78
CA ARG A 137 16.45 7.49 8.62
C ARG A 137 16.91 6.17 8.00
N LEU A 138 18.23 5.97 7.91
CA LEU A 138 18.82 4.71 7.44
C LEU A 138 18.48 3.55 8.38
N LEU A 139 18.56 3.77 9.70
CA LEU A 139 18.15 2.78 10.69
C LEU A 139 16.66 2.43 10.56
N GLY A 140 15.78 3.43 10.40
CA GLY A 140 14.36 3.20 10.16
C GLY A 140 14.09 2.36 8.91
N ALA A 141 14.77 2.66 7.80
CA ALA A 141 14.67 1.85 6.59
C ALA A 141 15.21 0.41 6.79
N ALA A 142 16.31 0.24 7.52
CA ALA A 142 16.83 -1.08 7.87
C ALA A 142 15.83 -1.88 8.71
N MET A 143 15.11 -1.23 9.63
CA MET A 143 14.04 -1.88 10.42
C MET A 143 12.87 -2.32 9.54
N LEU A 144 12.48 -1.55 8.53
CA LEU A 144 11.45 -1.97 7.57
C LEU A 144 11.89 -3.20 6.76
N ILE A 145 13.14 -3.21 6.29
CA ILE A 145 13.73 -4.38 5.61
C ILE A 145 13.71 -5.60 6.55
N GLY A 146 14.15 -5.44 7.81
CA GLY A 146 14.10 -6.49 8.81
C GLY A 146 12.68 -7.01 9.05
N GLY A 147 11.70 -6.10 9.10
CA GLY A 147 10.28 -6.42 9.24
C GLY A 147 9.74 -7.27 8.10
N ILE A 148 9.98 -6.90 6.84
CA ILE A 148 9.52 -7.71 5.70
C ILE A 148 10.24 -9.07 5.64
N LEU A 149 11.52 -9.15 6.00
CA LEU A 149 12.23 -10.43 6.09
C LEU A 149 11.60 -11.34 7.14
N LEU A 150 11.27 -10.80 8.32
CA LEU A 150 10.62 -11.55 9.39
C LEU A 150 9.22 -12.04 8.96
N ILE A 151 8.40 -11.17 8.36
CA ILE A 151 7.08 -11.53 7.83
C ILE A 151 7.19 -12.66 6.80
N THR A 152 8.16 -12.54 5.88
CA THR A 152 8.37 -13.54 4.83
C THR A 152 8.82 -14.88 5.40
N ARG A 153 9.69 -14.86 6.43
CA ARG A 153 10.15 -16.06 7.13
C ARG A 153 9.03 -16.73 7.93
N ALA A 154 8.23 -15.96 8.66
CA ALA A 154 7.09 -16.47 9.42
C ALA A 154 6.13 -17.23 8.50
N LYS A 155 5.76 -16.63 7.37
CA LYS A 155 4.92 -17.27 6.37
C LYS A 155 5.50 -18.59 5.83
N ALA A 156 6.80 -18.63 5.56
CA ALA A 156 7.47 -19.84 5.08
C ALA A 156 7.47 -20.96 6.13
N LEU A 157 7.56 -20.61 7.42
CA LEU A 157 7.47 -21.58 8.53
C LEU A 157 6.04 -22.12 8.69
N GLU A 158 5.03 -21.26 8.55
CA GLU A 158 3.60 -21.64 8.60
C GLU A 158 3.19 -22.56 7.44
N SER A 159 3.82 -22.40 6.28
CA SER A 159 3.52 -23.18 5.07
C SER A 159 4.14 -24.59 5.05
N ARG A 160 4.94 -24.97 6.07
CA ARG A 160 5.56 -26.30 6.15
C ARG A 160 4.55 -27.37 6.61
N PRO A 161 4.31 -28.44 5.83
CA PRO A 161 3.44 -29.54 6.27
C PRO A 161 4.12 -30.26 7.45
N GLY A 162 3.53 -30.18 8.64
CA GLY A 162 4.06 -30.81 9.86
C GLY A 162 3.67 -30.15 11.19
N LYS A 163 2.94 -29.02 11.16
CA LYS A 163 2.44 -28.34 12.37
C LYS A 163 0.92 -28.15 12.39
N ALA A 164 0.19 -29.07 11.76
CA ALA A 164 -1.17 -29.32 12.21
C ALA A 164 -1.03 -29.89 13.62
N THR A 165 -1.21 -29.05 14.64
CA THR A 165 -1.48 -29.52 15.99
C THR A 165 -2.68 -30.44 15.85
N THR A 166 -2.43 -31.75 15.86
CA THR A 166 -3.43 -32.76 16.12
C THR A 166 -4.00 -32.37 17.48
N VAL A 167 -5.08 -31.59 17.49
CA VAL A 167 -6.00 -31.63 18.61
C VAL A 167 -6.53 -33.05 18.51
N GLU A 168 -5.84 -33.95 19.21
CA GLU A 168 -6.27 -35.31 19.42
C GLU A 168 -7.68 -35.18 20.00
N VAL A 169 -8.68 -35.41 19.15
CA VAL A 169 -10.05 -35.55 19.61
C VAL A 169 -10.02 -36.81 20.44
N VAL A 170 -9.86 -36.63 21.76
CA VAL A 170 -10.03 -37.69 22.76
C VAL A 170 -11.37 -38.35 22.42
N PRO A 171 -11.39 -39.64 22.02
CA PRO A 171 -12.64 -40.32 21.76
C PRO A 171 -13.50 -40.24 23.01
N ALA A 172 -14.76 -39.82 22.86
CA ALA A 172 -15.71 -39.87 23.96
C ALA A 172 -15.75 -41.31 24.47
N GLU A 173 -15.23 -41.51 25.68
CA GLU A 173 -15.38 -42.75 26.43
C GLU A 173 -16.88 -43.04 26.47
N SER A 174 -17.28 -44.14 25.83
CA SER A 174 -18.64 -44.62 25.85
C SER A 174 -18.97 -44.93 27.31
N VAL A 175 -19.74 -44.03 27.91
CA VAL A 175 -20.40 -44.28 29.20
C VAL A 175 -21.30 -45.48 28.97
N ASP A 176 -20.84 -46.65 29.42
CA ASP A 176 -21.68 -47.83 29.60
C ASP A 176 -22.77 -47.45 30.61
N ASP A 177 -24.01 -47.34 30.13
CA ASP A 177 -25.19 -47.26 30.99
C ASP A 177 -25.57 -48.67 31.47
N PRO A 178 -25.91 -48.85 32.76
CA PRO A 178 -26.17 -50.15 33.39
C PRO A 178 -27.50 -50.82 33.01
#